data_AF-A0A523UX72-F1
#
_entry.id   AF-A0A523UX72-F1
#
_cell.length_a   1.000
_cell.length_b   1.000
_cell.length_c   1.000
_cell.angle_alpha   90.00
_cell.angle_beta   90.00
_cell.angle_gamma   90.00
#
_symmetry.space_group_name_H-M   'P 1'
#
loop_
_entity.id
_entity.type
_entity.pdbx_description
1 polymer ?
#
loop_
_entity_poly.entity_id
_entity_poly.type
_entity_poly.pdbx_seq_one_letter_code
_entity_poly.pdbx_strand_id
1 'polypeptide(L)'
;MKGPLILVLISALITAPLFADTITLKSGETYKGEIIEETKDYIRLKTDSKILKIKQSAIAKVTTPEVEVEVEATELKGQELADIRAKAQADADAEVSKGVWFMIGFLSCVGVLIAYAVTPSPPQARLIGKSPEYVAAYTDAFASKAKNVQTLWAAGGCLVSTVLYLGCYFIVLAAAVAESD
;
A
#
# COMPACT_ATOMS: atom_id res chain seq x y z
N MET A 1 16.38 48.40 34.97
CA MET A 1 15.25 47.85 34.19
C MET A 1 15.90 47.01 33.08
N LYS A 2 16.06 45.68 33.17
CA LYS A 2 15.05 44.59 33.02
C LYS A 2 14.10 44.92 31.85
N GLY A 3 14.03 44.22 30.71
CA GLY A 3 14.35 42.80 30.46
C GLY A 3 14.89 42.48 29.05
N PRO A 4 15.08 41.17 28.75
CA PRO A 4 16.01 40.69 27.74
C PRO A 4 15.37 40.25 26.42
N LEU A 5 16.14 40.53 25.38
CA LEU A 5 16.36 39.78 24.13
C LEU A 5 15.86 38.31 24.16
N ILE A 6 14.75 38.03 23.48
CA ILE A 6 14.33 36.65 23.18
C ILE A 6 15.17 36.17 21.99
N LEU A 7 16.26 35.49 22.33
CA LEU A 7 17.19 34.87 21.41
C LEU A 7 16.80 33.40 21.24
N VAL A 8 16.73 32.99 19.98
CA VAL A 8 16.55 31.63 19.44
C VAL A 8 17.20 30.57 20.36
N LEU A 9 16.36 29.81 21.06
CA LEU A 9 16.78 28.66 21.87
C LEU A 9 16.77 27.40 21.00
N ILE A 10 17.68 27.38 20.02
CA ILE A 10 18.27 26.13 19.51
C ILE A 10 19.36 25.79 20.54
N SER A 11 18.95 25.26 21.69
CA SER A 11 19.89 24.62 22.62
C SER A 11 19.58 23.14 22.64
N ALA A 12 20.33 22.40 21.82
CA ALA A 12 20.71 21.01 22.04
C ALA A 12 19.71 20.19 22.87
N LEU A 13 18.56 19.84 22.26
CA LEU A 13 17.91 18.60 22.64
C LEU A 13 18.87 17.51 22.19
N ILE A 14 19.70 17.09 23.13
CA ILE A 14 20.72 16.06 22.97
C ILE A 14 20.06 14.89 22.25
N THR A 15 20.51 14.65 21.03
CA THR A 15 20.47 13.35 20.38
C THR A 15 21.05 12.34 21.36
N ALA A 16 20.22 11.79 22.24
CA ALA A 16 20.52 10.54 22.88
C ALA A 16 20.65 9.53 21.74
N PRO A 17 21.78 8.82 21.58
CA PRO A 17 21.82 7.69 20.66
C PRO A 17 20.74 6.72 21.14
N LEU A 18 19.68 6.58 20.35
CA LEU A 18 18.48 5.79 20.65
C LEU A 18 18.75 4.27 20.70
N PHE A 19 20.01 3.83 20.64
CA PHE A 19 20.41 2.43 20.46
C PHE A 19 21.61 2.03 21.36
N ALA A 20 21.66 2.52 22.60
CA ALA A 20 22.64 2.04 23.57
C ALA A 20 21.98 1.04 24.53
N ASP A 21 22.16 -0.25 24.26
CA ASP A 21 21.81 -1.32 25.20
C ASP A 21 22.58 -1.11 26.50
N THR A 22 21.88 -1.26 27.62
CA THR A 22 22.48 -1.11 28.95
C THR A 22 22.63 -2.48 29.58
N ILE A 23 23.88 -2.92 29.73
CA ILE A 23 24.23 -4.19 30.39
C ILE A 23 24.65 -3.89 31.82
N THR A 24 23.94 -4.46 32.79
CA THR A 24 24.31 -4.41 34.21
C THR A 24 24.95 -5.73 34.64
N LEU A 25 26.17 -5.66 35.17
CA LEU A 25 26.90 -6.81 35.71
C LEU A 25 26.52 -7.10 37.17
N LYS A 26 26.74 -8.34 37.60
CA LYS A 26 26.59 -8.79 39.00
C LYS A 26 27.54 -8.08 39.96
N SER A 27 28.62 -7.51 39.45
CA SER A 27 29.54 -6.64 40.20
C SER A 27 28.96 -5.25 40.49
N GLY A 28 27.80 -4.91 39.92
CA GLY A 28 27.18 -3.58 40.02
C GLY A 28 27.66 -2.59 38.95
N GLU A 29 28.60 -2.99 38.09
CA GLU A 29 29.08 -2.16 36.99
C GLU A 29 28.05 -2.13 35.83
N THR A 30 27.88 -0.96 35.22
CA THR A 30 26.93 -0.76 34.13
C THR A 30 27.66 -0.25 32.90
N TYR A 31 27.43 -0.90 31.76
CA TYR A 31 28.03 -0.55 30.48
C TYR A 31 26.92 -0.19 29.48
N LYS A 32 27.09 0.94 28.79
CA LYS A 32 26.18 1.41 27.73
C LYS A 32 26.86 1.23 26.39
N GLY A 33 26.20 0.58 25.44
CA GLY A 33 26.75 0.40 24.10
C GLY A 33 25.83 -0.43 23.20
N GLU A 34 26.24 -0.60 21.95
CA GLU A 34 25.50 -1.41 20.96
C GLU A 34 25.97 -2.87 21.07
N ILE A 35 25.05 -3.84 21.19
CA ILE A 35 25.41 -5.25 21.15
C ILE A 35 25.73 -5.64 19.70
N ILE A 36 27.00 -5.95 19.42
CA ILE A 36 27.45 -6.37 18.08
C ILE A 36 27.27 -7.88 17.88
N GLU A 37 27.43 -8.66 18.94
CA GLU A 37 27.46 -10.11 18.85
C GLU A 37 27.02 -10.73 20.18
N GLU A 38 26.00 -11.59 20.11
CA GLU A 38 25.53 -12.38 21.24
C GLU A 38 25.80 -13.87 20.97
N THR A 39 26.60 -14.49 21.83
CA THR A 39 26.85 -15.93 21.83
C THR A 39 26.55 -16.51 23.20
N LYS A 40 26.37 -17.83 23.30
CA LYS A 40 26.05 -18.52 24.57
C LYS A 40 27.08 -18.29 25.69
N ASP A 41 28.31 -17.90 25.34
CA ASP A 41 29.40 -17.72 26.29
C ASP A 41 29.71 -16.24 26.59
N TYR A 42 29.47 -15.34 25.63
CA TYR A 42 29.81 -13.92 25.75
C TYR A 42 28.93 -13.00 24.91
N ILE A 43 28.86 -11.73 25.32
CA ILE A 43 28.30 -10.61 24.56
C ILE A 43 29.45 -9.66 24.21
N ARG A 44 29.52 -9.21 22.95
CA ARG A 44 30.40 -8.11 22.53
C ARG A 44 29.60 -6.82 22.46
N LEU A 45 29.97 -5.88 23.32
CA LEU A 45 29.36 -4.56 23.41
C LEU A 45 30.30 -3.51 22.80
N LYS A 46 29.84 -2.75 21.81
CA LYS A 46 30.53 -1.57 21.29
C LYS A 46 30.20 -0.38 22.16
N THR A 47 31.16 0.08 22.94
CA THR A 47 31.06 1.37 23.64
C THR A 47 31.70 2.46 22.78
N ASP A 48 31.44 3.73 23.09
CA ASP A 48 31.98 4.89 22.34
C ASP A 48 33.51 4.88 22.19
N SER A 49 34.21 4.16 23.07
CA SER A 49 35.67 4.13 23.10
C SER A 49 36.28 2.77 22.75
N LYS A 50 35.58 1.63 22.99
CA LYS A 50 36.16 0.27 22.90
C LYS A 50 35.09 -0.80 22.69
N ILE A 51 35.49 -1.96 22.14
CA ILE A 51 34.68 -3.18 22.11
C ILE A 51 34.96 -4.00 23.38
N LEU A 52 33.94 -4.26 24.18
CA LEU A 52 34.03 -5.03 25.42
C LEU A 52 33.45 -6.43 25.20
N LYS A 53 34.21 -7.46 25.59
CA LYS A 53 33.75 -8.85 25.59
C LYS A 53 33.35 -9.23 27.02
N ILE A 54 32.04 -9.28 27.28
CA ILE A 54 31.46 -9.58 28.61
C ILE A 54 30.99 -11.03 28.63
N LYS A 55 31.37 -11.81 29.64
CA LYS A 55 30.85 -13.17 29.82
C LYS A 55 29.40 -13.14 30.30
N GLN A 56 28.54 -13.99 29.74
CA GLN A 56 27.10 -14.00 30.05
C GLN A 56 26.82 -14.31 31.54
N SER A 57 27.69 -15.12 32.16
CA SER A 57 27.60 -15.49 33.58
C SER A 57 27.77 -14.33 34.56
N ALA A 58 28.40 -13.22 34.11
CA ALA A 58 28.63 -12.02 34.90
C ALA A 58 27.48 -10.99 34.78
N ILE A 59 26.49 -11.23 33.93
CA ILE A 59 25.39 -10.30 33.69
C ILE A 59 24.27 -10.54 34.72
N ALA A 60 23.79 -9.45 35.34
CA ALA A 60 22.71 -9.49 36.33
C ALA A 60 21.35 -9.17 35.70
N LYS A 61 21.31 -8.22 34.75
CA LYS A 61 20.09 -7.80 34.05
C LYS A 61 20.47 -7.17 32.71
N VAL A 62 19.84 -7.63 31.62
CA VAL A 62 19.87 -6.97 30.32
C VAL A 62 18.54 -6.24 30.19
N THR A 63 18.58 -4.92 29.98
CA THR A 63 17.38 -4.13 29.73
C THR A 63 17.46 -3.67 28.28
N THR A 64 16.76 -4.39 27.40
CA THR A 64 16.54 -4.00 26.00
C THR A 64 15.31 -3.08 25.98
N PRO A 65 15.36 -1.89 25.35
CA PRO A 65 14.16 -1.11 25.12
C PRO A 65 13.21 -1.90 24.21
N GLU A 66 11.96 -2.03 24.66
CA GLU A 66 10.86 -2.82 24.11
C GLU A 66 10.51 -2.41 22.66
N VAL A 67 10.94 -3.22 21.70
CA VAL A 67 10.58 -3.16 20.28
C VAL A 67 9.35 -4.04 20.03
N GLU A 68 8.21 -3.69 20.61
CA GLU A 68 6.93 -4.41 20.34
C GLU A 68 5.82 -3.47 19.84
N VAL A 69 5.90 -2.17 20.15
CA VAL A 69 4.81 -1.22 19.86
C VAL A 69 4.76 -0.74 18.38
N GLU A 70 5.90 -0.72 17.69
CA GLU A 70 5.98 -0.21 16.30
C GLU A 70 5.59 -1.26 15.25
N VAL A 71 5.77 -2.55 15.58
CA VAL A 71 5.39 -3.68 14.70
C VAL A 71 3.87 -3.82 14.66
N GLU A 72 3.20 -3.81 15.82
CA GLU A 72 1.75 -3.91 15.90
C GLU A 72 1.04 -2.74 15.22
N ALA A 73 1.53 -1.50 15.41
CA ALA A 73 0.98 -0.32 14.75
C ALA A 73 1.13 -0.37 13.22
N THR A 74 2.24 -0.94 12.73
CA THR A 74 2.50 -1.10 11.30
C THR A 74 1.62 -2.18 10.68
N GLU A 75 1.43 -3.30 11.38
CA GLU A 75 0.53 -4.38 10.95
C GLU A 75 -0.93 -3.92 10.92
N LEU A 76 -1.37 -3.19 11.95
CA LEU A 76 -2.73 -2.67 12.06
C LEU A 76 -3.02 -1.65 10.95
N LYS A 77 -2.06 -0.78 10.63
CA LYS A 77 -2.15 0.14 9.48
C LYS A 77 -2.15 -0.59 8.14
N GLY A 78 -1.35 -1.66 8.00
CA GLY A 78 -1.34 -2.51 6.81
C GLY A 78 -2.69 -3.19 6.57
N GLN A 79 -3.29 -3.72 7.64
CA GLN A 79 -4.61 -4.34 7.60
C GLN A 79 -5.70 -3.31 7.26
N GLU A 80 -5.69 -2.13 7.89
CA GLU A 80 -6.66 -1.07 7.59
C GLU A 80 -6.62 -0.67 6.10
N LEU A 81 -5.42 -0.51 5.53
CA LEU A 81 -5.26 -0.22 4.10
C LEU A 81 -5.79 -1.36 3.20
N ALA A 82 -5.60 -2.61 3.60
CA ALA A 82 -6.15 -3.75 2.87
C ALA A 82 -7.68 -3.74 2.87
N ASP A 83 -8.29 -3.44 4.02
CA ASP A 83 -9.75 -3.34 4.17
C ASP A 83 -10.32 -2.17 3.35
N ILE A 84 -9.65 -1.02 3.35
CA ILE A 84 -10.00 0.15 2.53
C ILE A 84 -10.01 -0.22 1.04
N ARG A 85 -8.97 -0.91 0.58
CA ARG A 85 -8.85 -1.36 -0.82
C ARG A 85 -9.93 -2.37 -1.18
N ALA A 86 -10.19 -3.36 -0.33
CA ALA A 86 -11.22 -4.36 -0.56
C ALA A 86 -12.61 -3.70 -0.69
N LYS A 87 -12.91 -2.73 0.19
CA LYS A 87 -14.14 -1.95 0.13
C LYS A 87 -14.24 -1.14 -1.16
N ALA A 88 -13.19 -0.43 -1.52
CA ALA A 88 -13.14 0.37 -2.75
C ALA A 88 -13.37 -0.48 -4.01
N GLN A 89 -12.81 -1.69 -4.06
CA GLN A 89 -13.01 -2.62 -5.17
C GLN A 89 -14.43 -3.15 -5.24
N ALA A 90 -15.03 -3.53 -4.11
CA ALA A 90 -16.41 -4.00 -4.05
C ALA A 90 -17.39 -2.89 -4.49
N ASP A 91 -17.14 -1.66 -4.04
CA ASP A 91 -17.92 -0.49 -4.43
C ASP A 91 -17.79 -0.21 -5.94
N ALA A 92 -16.58 -0.26 -6.50
CA ALA A 92 -16.36 -0.11 -7.93
C ALA A 92 -17.09 -1.18 -8.76
N ASP A 93 -17.08 -2.44 -8.31
CA ASP A 93 -17.78 -3.55 -8.98
C ASP A 93 -19.31 -3.39 -8.96
N ALA A 94 -19.85 -2.71 -7.95
CA ALA A 94 -21.29 -2.47 -7.78
C ALA A 94 -21.76 -1.22 -8.54
N GLU A 95 -20.96 -0.16 -8.59
CA GLU A 95 -21.36 1.12 -9.19
C GLU A 95 -21.09 1.19 -10.69
N VAL A 96 -20.07 0.49 -11.20
CA VAL A 96 -19.80 0.49 -12.64
C VAL A 96 -20.91 -0.26 -13.37
N SER A 97 -21.63 0.47 -14.23
CA SER A 97 -22.71 -0.07 -15.05
C SER A 97 -22.19 -0.97 -16.16
N LYS A 98 -22.03 -2.26 -15.85
CA LYS A 98 -21.52 -3.31 -16.75
C LYS A 98 -22.27 -3.35 -18.09
N GLY A 99 -23.60 -3.27 -18.05
CA GLY A 99 -24.45 -3.27 -19.24
C GLY A 99 -24.24 -2.07 -20.15
N VAL A 100 -24.00 -0.88 -19.59
CA VAL A 100 -23.72 0.33 -20.38
C VAL A 100 -22.41 0.18 -21.14
N TRP A 101 -21.35 -0.28 -20.47
CA TRP A 101 -20.05 -0.48 -21.10
C TRP A 101 -20.07 -1.60 -22.14
N PHE A 102 -20.80 -2.68 -21.88
CA PHE A 102 -21.07 -3.71 -22.88
C PHE A 102 -21.75 -3.13 -24.13
N MET A 103 -22.81 -2.34 -23.97
CA MET A 103 -23.51 -1.73 -25.10
C MET A 103 -22.63 -0.75 -25.89
N ILE A 104 -21.82 0.05 -25.20
CA ILE A 104 -20.86 0.96 -25.83
C ILE A 104 -19.88 0.17 -26.70
N GLY A 105 -19.32 -0.93 -26.18
CA GLY A 105 -18.42 -1.80 -26.93
C GLY A 105 -19.12 -2.55 -28.07
N PHE A 106 -20.36 -2.98 -27.85
CA PHE A 106 -21.16 -3.68 -28.85
C PHE A 106 -21.44 -2.81 -30.08
N LEU A 107 -21.76 -1.53 -29.88
CA LEU A 107 -22.01 -0.60 -30.97
C LEU A 107 -20.72 -0.18 -31.69
N SER A 108 -19.57 -0.16 -30.99
CA SER A 108 -18.29 0.18 -31.60
C SER A 108 -17.11 -0.32 -30.79
N CYS A 109 -16.11 -0.89 -31.47
CA CYS A 109 -14.82 -1.23 -30.83
C CYS A 109 -14.03 0.01 -30.37
N VAL A 110 -14.33 1.21 -30.88
CA VAL A 110 -13.80 2.48 -30.31
C VAL A 110 -14.27 2.66 -28.86
N GLY A 111 -15.41 2.07 -28.49
CA GLY A 111 -15.93 2.04 -27.13
C GLY A 111 -14.95 1.47 -26.10
N VAL A 112 -14.08 0.53 -26.51
CA VAL A 112 -13.04 -0.03 -25.64
C VAL A 112 -11.95 1.00 -25.35
N LEU A 113 -11.56 1.78 -26.35
CA LEU A 113 -10.57 2.86 -26.18
C LEU A 113 -11.11 3.95 -25.25
N ILE A 114 -12.40 4.30 -25.40
CA ILE A 114 -13.07 5.25 -24.50
C ILE A 114 -13.08 4.72 -23.07
N ALA A 115 -13.45 3.45 -22.87
CA ALA A 115 -13.44 2.80 -21.56
C ALA A 115 -12.05 2.79 -20.90
N TYR A 116 -10.98 2.71 -21.70
CA TYR A 116 -9.61 2.77 -21.18
C TYR A 116 -9.15 4.21 -20.88
N ALA A 117 -9.58 5.20 -21.67
CA ALA A 117 -9.15 6.59 -21.53
C ALA A 117 -9.86 7.33 -20.39
N VAL A 118 -11.12 6.98 -20.10
CA VAL A 118 -11.89 7.60 -19.02
C VAL A 118 -11.40 7.11 -17.66
N THR A 119 -10.99 8.04 -16.81
CA THR A 119 -10.64 7.73 -15.41
C THR A 119 -11.91 7.75 -14.55
N PRO A 120 -12.34 6.61 -14.00
CA PRO A 120 -13.46 6.58 -13.07
C PRO A 120 -13.08 7.25 -11.75
N SER A 121 -14.02 8.01 -11.19
CA SER A 121 -13.87 8.69 -9.91
C SER A 121 -14.94 8.22 -8.94
N PRO A 122 -14.59 7.91 -7.68
CA PRO A 122 -15.58 7.51 -6.68
C PRO A 122 -16.49 8.66 -6.27
N PRO A 123 -17.68 8.38 -5.73
CA PRO A 123 -18.58 9.41 -5.20
C PRO A 123 -17.92 10.19 -4.05
N GLN A 124 -17.86 11.52 -4.19
CA GLN A 124 -17.20 12.39 -3.20
C GLN A 124 -17.82 12.29 -1.81
N ALA A 125 -19.12 12.00 -1.71
CA ALA A 125 -19.80 11.80 -0.42
C ALA A 125 -19.15 10.73 0.47
N ARG A 126 -18.46 9.74 -0.12
CA ARG A 126 -17.76 8.68 0.61
C ARG A 126 -16.40 9.11 1.16
N LEU A 127 -15.87 10.24 0.69
CA LEU A 127 -14.54 10.75 1.01
C LEU A 127 -14.58 11.90 2.03
N ILE A 128 -15.74 12.51 2.27
CA ILE A 128 -15.89 13.63 3.20
C ILE A 128 -15.58 13.18 4.63
N GLY A 129 -14.68 13.92 5.31
CA GLY A 129 -14.29 13.66 6.69
C GLY A 129 -13.35 12.46 6.86
N LYS A 130 -12.84 11.87 5.76
CA LYS A 130 -11.83 10.81 5.81
C LYS A 130 -10.41 11.37 5.81
N SER A 131 -9.47 10.61 6.35
CA SER A 131 -8.06 10.98 6.35
C SER A 131 -7.51 11.03 4.91
N PRO A 132 -6.47 11.85 4.64
CA PRO A 132 -5.82 11.87 3.33
C PRO A 132 -5.31 10.50 2.89
N GLU A 133 -4.81 9.68 3.81
CA GLU A 133 -4.36 8.32 3.55
C GLU A 133 -5.52 7.41 3.10
N TYR A 134 -6.67 7.51 3.77
CA TYR A 134 -7.87 6.78 3.37
C TYR A 134 -8.31 7.18 1.96
N VAL A 135 -8.37 8.48 1.70
CA VAL A 135 -8.80 9.01 0.40
C VAL A 135 -7.87 8.53 -0.70
N ALA A 136 -6.55 8.60 -0.52
CA ALA A 136 -5.59 8.13 -1.51
C ALA A 136 -5.73 6.63 -1.78
N ALA A 137 -5.74 5.80 -0.73
CA ALA A 137 -5.86 4.34 -0.88
C ALA A 137 -7.21 3.91 -1.49
N TYR A 138 -8.30 4.57 -1.10
CA TYR A 138 -9.64 4.27 -1.59
C TYR A 138 -9.81 4.69 -3.06
N THR A 139 -9.43 5.92 -3.40
CA THR A 139 -9.57 6.45 -4.77
C THR A 139 -8.74 5.67 -5.77
N ASP A 140 -7.50 5.31 -5.43
CA ASP A 140 -6.62 4.52 -6.30
C ASP A 140 -7.19 3.12 -6.56
N ALA A 141 -7.59 2.41 -5.50
CA ALA A 141 -8.17 1.08 -5.61
C ALA A 141 -9.51 1.07 -6.36
N PHE A 142 -10.36 2.07 -6.11
CA PHE A 142 -11.63 2.24 -6.82
C PHE A 142 -11.37 2.49 -8.30
N ALA A 143 -10.51 3.45 -8.64
CA ALA A 143 -10.25 3.85 -10.02
C ALA A 143 -9.67 2.70 -10.85
N SER A 144 -8.68 1.99 -10.27
CA SER A 144 -8.06 0.82 -10.90
C SER A 144 -9.07 -0.27 -11.21
N LYS A 145 -9.89 -0.64 -10.22
CA LYS A 145 -10.91 -1.68 -10.38
C LYS A 145 -12.02 -1.26 -11.34
N ALA A 146 -12.55 -0.05 -11.18
CA ALA A 146 -13.59 0.47 -12.04
C ALA A 146 -13.13 0.48 -13.51
N LYS A 147 -11.93 0.98 -13.79
CA LYS A 147 -11.37 1.00 -15.16
C LYS A 147 -11.27 -0.40 -15.76
N ASN A 148 -10.84 -1.39 -14.96
CA ASN A 148 -10.78 -2.78 -15.40
C ASN A 148 -12.17 -3.29 -15.79
N VAL A 149 -13.19 -3.08 -14.95
CA VAL A 149 -14.57 -3.49 -15.23
C VAL A 149 -15.09 -2.81 -16.50
N GLN A 150 -14.91 -1.49 -16.64
CA GLN A 150 -15.35 -0.75 -17.83
C GLN A 150 -14.73 -1.34 -19.11
N THR A 151 -13.41 -1.54 -19.11
CA THR A 151 -12.67 -2.04 -20.27
C THR A 151 -13.06 -3.47 -20.60
N LEU A 152 -13.20 -4.34 -19.59
CA LEU A 152 -13.55 -5.75 -19.77
C LEU A 152 -14.93 -5.92 -20.39
N TRP A 153 -15.93 -5.20 -19.89
CA TRP A 153 -17.30 -5.30 -20.42
C TRP A 153 -17.43 -4.65 -21.79
N ALA A 154 -16.74 -3.53 -22.05
CA ALA A 154 -16.67 -2.96 -23.39
C ALA A 154 -15.98 -3.90 -24.39
N ALA A 155 -14.87 -4.55 -24.00
CA ALA A 155 -14.20 -5.53 -24.84
C ALA A 155 -15.13 -6.72 -25.14
N GLY A 156 -15.88 -7.20 -24.14
CA GLY A 156 -16.90 -8.22 -24.32
C GLY A 156 -17.95 -7.82 -25.37
N GLY A 157 -18.45 -6.58 -25.31
CA GLY A 157 -19.39 -6.03 -26.30
C GLY A 157 -18.82 -6.03 -27.72
N CYS A 158 -17.60 -5.50 -27.91
CA CYS A 158 -16.94 -5.43 -29.22
C CYS A 158 -16.66 -6.82 -29.80
N LEU A 159 -16.28 -7.80 -28.97
CA LEU A 159 -16.07 -9.17 -29.41
C LEU A 159 -17.37 -9.79 -29.90
N VAL A 160 -18.47 -9.64 -29.14
CA VAL A 160 -19.78 -10.15 -29.53
C VAL A 160 -20.28 -9.52 -30.83
N SER A 161 -20.14 -8.20 -30.99
CA SER A 161 -20.56 -7.52 -32.23
C SER A 161 -19.73 -7.94 -33.43
N THR A 162 -18.42 -8.14 -33.25
CA THR A 162 -17.53 -8.65 -34.32
C THR A 162 -17.95 -10.04 -34.78
N VAL A 163 -18.24 -10.95 -33.85
CA VAL A 163 -18.70 -12.32 -34.18
C VAL A 163 -20.02 -12.29 -34.93
N LEU A 164 -20.99 -11.48 -34.49
CA LEU A 164 -22.27 -11.33 -35.18
C LEU A 164 -22.10 -10.78 -36.60
N TYR A 165 -21.30 -9.74 -36.77
CA TYR A 165 -21.06 -9.11 -38.06
C TYR A 165 -20.44 -10.11 -39.05
N LEU A 166 -19.39 -10.83 -38.63
CA LEU A 166 -18.75 -11.84 -39.46
C LEU A 166 -19.70 -13.00 -39.79
N GLY A 167 -20.46 -13.48 -38.81
CA GLY A 167 -21.45 -14.54 -39.01
C GLY A 167 -22.51 -14.17 -40.04
N CYS A 168 -23.11 -12.99 -39.91
CA CYS A 168 -24.07 -12.47 -40.89
C CYS A 168 -23.45 -12.28 -42.28
N TYR A 169 -22.23 -11.74 -42.34
CA TYR A 169 -21.50 -11.56 -43.59
C TYR A 169 -21.28 -12.90 -44.32
N PHE A 170 -20.86 -13.95 -43.61
CA PHE A 170 -20.69 -15.28 -44.20
C PHE A 170 -22.01 -15.89 -44.69
N ILE A 171 -23.12 -15.71 -43.96
CA ILE A 171 -24.43 -16.21 -44.39
C ILE A 171 -24.88 -15.53 -45.69
N VAL A 172 -24.75 -14.20 -45.75
CA VAL A 172 -25.11 -13.43 -46.95
C VAL A 172 -24.23 -13.83 -48.14
N LEU A 173 -22.92 -13.99 -47.91
CA LEU A 173 -21.99 -14.42 -48.95
C LEU A 173 -22.27 -15.84 -49.45
N ALA A 174 -22.58 -16.77 -48.54
CA ALA A 174 -22.96 -18.14 -48.91
C ALA A 174 -24.27 -18.18 -49.71
N ALA A 175 -25.27 -17.38 -49.33
CA ALA A 175 -26.52 -17.25 -50.08
C ALA A 175 -26.29 -16.67 -51.48
N ALA A 176 -25.45 -15.63 -51.59
CA ALA A 176 -25.12 -15.02 -52.88
C ALA A 176 -24.37 -15.97 -53.82
N VAL A 177 -23.46 -16.79 -53.28
CA VAL A 177 -22.76 -17.83 -54.07
C VAL A 177 -23.74 -18.92 -54.53
N ALA A 178 -24.66 -19.36 -53.66
CA ALA A 178 -25.66 -20.37 -54.01
C ALA A 178 -26.65 -19.91 -55.10
N GLU A 179 -26.89 -18.60 -55.25
CA GLU A 179 -27.72 -18.04 -56.33
C GLU A 179 -26.98 -17.93 -57.67
N SER A 180 -25.65 -18.07 -57.68
CA SER A 180 -24.81 -17.95 -58.89
C SER A 180 -24.49 -19.26 -59.60
N ASP A 181 -24.85 -20.41 -59.00
CA ASP A 181 -24.77 -21.76 -59.58
C ASP A 181 -26.11 -22.20 -60.19
#